data_AF-A0A0M0LFC3-F1
#
_entry.id   AF-A0A0M0LFC3-F1
#
_cell.length_a   1.000
_cell.length_b   1.000
_cell.length_c   1.000
_cell.angle_alpha   90.00
_cell.angle_beta   90.00
_cell.angle_gamma   90.00
#
_symmetry.space_group_name_H-M   'P 1'
#
loop_
_entity.id
_entity.type
_entity.pdbx_description
1 polymer ?
#
loop_
_entity_poly.entity_id
_entity_poly.type
_entity_poly.pdbx_seq_one_letter_code
_entity_poly.pdbx_strand_id
1 'polypeptide(L)'
;MHLFKLILIYLVAIISCTFLLLMDLPIVVVFLLLFMYVFALTMFPYCNTLIWSNNISKMDRFITKHKTKPVFAYPYAVAHETVTEQKLSVQKILSSYKQ
;
A
#
# COMPACT_ATOMS: atom_id res chain seq x y z
N MET A 1 -11.47 3.19 -15.72
CA MET A 1 -11.81 4.01 -14.54
C MET A 1 -10.58 4.57 -13.81
N HIS A 2 -9.50 3.80 -13.58
CA HIS A 2 -8.33 4.29 -12.83
C HIS A 2 -7.56 5.43 -13.54
N LEU A 3 -7.37 5.33 -14.86
CA LEU A 3 -6.72 6.40 -15.65
C LEU A 3 -7.53 7.69 -15.65
N PHE A 4 -8.86 7.60 -15.83
CA PHE A 4 -9.74 8.75 -15.79
C PHE A 4 -9.69 9.48 -14.43
N LYS A 5 -9.65 8.72 -13.32
CA LYS A 5 -9.49 9.29 -11.98
C LYS A 5 -8.16 10.04 -11.83
N LEU A 6 -7.06 9.46 -12.33
CA LEU A 6 -5.74 10.11 -12.30
C LEU A 6 -5.73 11.39 -13.14
N ILE A 7 -6.29 11.35 -14.35
CA ILE A 7 -6.40 12.52 -15.23
C ILE A 7 -7.14 13.64 -14.51
N LEU A 8 -8.27 13.33 -13.86
CA LEU A 8 -9.06 14.33 -13.13
C LEU A 8 -8.27 14.94 -11.95
N ILE A 9 -7.57 14.12 -11.18
CA ILE A 9 -6.72 14.58 -10.06
C ILE A 9 -5.64 15.55 -10.56
N TYR A 10 -4.92 15.20 -11.64
CA TYR A 10 -3.88 16.07 -12.17
C TYR A 10 -4.44 17.34 -12.82
N LEU A 11 -5.59 17.25 -13.47
CA LEU A 11 -6.25 18.42 -14.05
C LEU A 11 -6.63 19.43 -12.97
N VAL A 12 -7.21 18.95 -11.85
CA VAL A 12 -7.49 19.78 -10.68
C VAL A 12 -6.20 20.35 -10.08
N ALA A 13 -5.14 19.55 -9.95
CA ALA A 13 -3.85 20.02 -9.44
C ALA A 13 -3.25 21.16 -10.29
N ILE A 14 -3.36 21.08 -11.62
CA ILE A 14 -2.89 22.12 -12.53
C ILE A 14 -3.70 23.41 -12.35
N ILE A 15 -5.03 23.31 -12.27
CA ILE A 15 -5.91 24.47 -12.04
C ILE A 15 -5.63 25.10 -10.66
N SER A 16 -5.46 24.29 -9.62
CA SER A 16 -5.11 24.79 -8.29
C SER A 16 -3.73 25.46 -8.28
N CYS A 17 -2.76 24.92 -9.02
CA CYS A 17 -1.43 25.52 -9.15
C CYS A 17 -1.50 26.93 -9.75
N THR A 18 -2.20 27.09 -10.88
CA THR A 18 -2.35 28.40 -11.53
C THR A 18 -3.09 29.38 -10.63
N PHE A 19 -4.14 28.94 -9.95
CA PHE A 19 -4.88 29.77 -8.99
C PHE A 19 -4.02 30.22 -7.80
N LEU A 20 -3.24 29.32 -7.21
CA LEU A 20 -2.38 29.65 -6.06
C LEU A 20 -1.23 30.59 -6.44
N LEU A 21 -0.67 30.44 -7.64
CA LEU A 21 0.36 31.36 -8.15
C LEU A 21 -0.23 32.75 -8.46
N LEU A 22 -1.48 32.83 -8.93
CA LEU A 22 -2.19 34.11 -9.14
C LEU A 22 -2.46 34.87 -7.83
N MET A 23 -2.48 34.17 -6.70
CA MET A 23 -2.63 34.77 -5.37
C MET A 23 -1.28 35.22 -4.77
N ASP A 24 -0.21 35.24 -5.57
CA ASP A 24 1.16 35.61 -5.16
C ASP A 24 1.68 34.79 -3.95
N LEU A 25 1.21 33.54 -3.78
CA LEU A 25 1.74 32.69 -2.72
C LEU A 25 3.21 32.33 -2.99
N PRO A 26 4.04 32.20 -1.93
CA PRO A 26 5.39 31.71 -2.07
C PRO A 26 5.41 30.33 -2.75
N ILE A 27 6.29 30.16 -3.74
CA ILE A 27 6.44 28.90 -4.51
C ILE A 27 6.58 27.67 -3.61
N VAL A 28 7.29 27.81 -2.48
CA VAL A 28 7.47 26.72 -1.50
C VAL A 28 6.13 26.27 -0.90
N VAL A 29 5.23 27.21 -0.60
CA VAL A 29 3.90 26.91 -0.05
C VAL A 29 3.03 26.23 -1.09
N VAL A 30 3.05 26.73 -2.33
CA VAL A 30 2.31 26.11 -3.45
C VAL A 30 2.79 24.68 -3.70
N PHE A 31 4.11 24.46 -3.68
CA PHE A 31 4.71 23.14 -3.83
C PHE A 31 4.25 22.18 -2.72
N LEU A 32 4.31 22.60 -1.46
CA LEU A 32 3.89 21.76 -0.33
C LEU A 32 2.41 21.39 -0.41
N LEU A 33 1.54 22.34 -0.77
CA LEU A 33 0.11 22.10 -0.91
C LEU A 33 -0.20 21.10 -2.04
N LEU A 34 0.41 21.27 -3.21
CA LEU A 34 0.21 20.36 -4.33
C LEU A 34 0.80 18.98 -4.04
N PHE A 35 1.97 18.93 -3.40
CA PHE A 35 2.58 17.67 -2.97
C PHE A 35 1.64 16.92 -2.02
N MET A 36 1.13 17.58 -0.98
CA MET A 36 0.17 16.96 -0.06
C MET A 36 -1.09 16.49 -0.78
N TYR A 37 -1.65 17.30 -1.68
CA TYR A 37 -2.85 16.95 -2.45
C TYR A 37 -2.65 15.67 -3.29
N VAL A 38 -1.59 15.64 -4.11
CA VAL A 38 -1.30 14.49 -4.97
C VAL A 38 -0.97 13.26 -4.11
N PHE A 39 -0.15 13.41 -3.07
CA PHE A 39 0.22 12.33 -2.17
C PHE A 39 -1.01 11.74 -1.46
N ALA A 40 -1.91 12.59 -0.93
CA ALA A 40 -3.11 12.17 -0.24
C ALA A 40 -4.11 11.42 -1.14
N LEU A 41 -4.16 11.73 -2.43
CA LEU A 41 -5.09 11.05 -3.34
C LEU A 41 -4.50 9.83 -4.03
N THR A 42 -3.17 9.78 -4.18
CA THR A 42 -2.48 8.69 -4.89
C THR A 42 -1.87 7.69 -3.93
N MET A 43 -1.01 8.10 -3.00
CA MET A 43 -0.23 7.21 -2.15
C MET A 43 -0.93 6.84 -0.84
N PHE A 44 -1.64 7.78 -0.23
CA PHE A 44 -2.38 7.53 1.01
C PHE A 44 -3.29 6.29 0.97
N PRO A 45 -4.10 6.00 -0.07
CA PRO A 45 -4.91 4.78 -0.08
C PRO A 45 -4.06 3.51 -0.02
N TYR A 46 -2.90 3.47 -0.69
CA TYR A 46 -2.00 2.33 -0.63
C TYR A 46 -1.34 2.20 0.75
N CYS A 47 -0.85 3.31 1.32
CA CYS A 47 -0.29 3.32 2.67
C CYS A 47 -1.33 2.93 3.73
N ASN A 48 -2.57 3.42 3.61
CA ASN A 48 -3.67 3.10 4.50
C ASN A 48 -4.06 1.62 4.42
N THR A 49 -4.03 1.00 3.23
CA THR A 49 -4.22 -0.45 3.12
C THR A 49 -3.10 -1.27 3.77
N LEU A 50 -1.86 -0.78 3.80
CA LEU A 50 -0.74 -1.49 4.42
C LEU A 50 -0.70 -1.32 5.94
N ILE A 51 -0.96 -0.11 6.44
CA ILE A 51 -0.76 0.25 7.85
C ILE A 51 -2.07 0.12 8.65
N TRP A 52 -3.23 0.32 8.02
CA TRP A 52 -4.54 0.42 8.68
C TRP A 52 -5.59 -0.52 8.06
N SER A 53 -5.17 -1.63 7.46
CA SER A 53 -6.12 -2.68 7.06
C SER A 53 -6.65 -3.42 8.29
N ASN A 54 -7.77 -2.96 8.84
CA ASN A 54 -8.50 -3.64 9.94
C ASN A 54 -9.27 -4.88 9.49
N ASN A 55 -9.25 -5.24 8.20
CA ASN A 55 -10.00 -6.39 7.70
C ASN A 55 -9.16 -7.66 7.77
N ILE A 56 -9.06 -8.22 8.97
CA ILE A 56 -8.36 -9.48 9.26
C ILE A 56 -8.88 -10.61 8.36
N SER A 57 -10.19 -10.67 8.09
CA SER A 57 -10.80 -11.70 7.23
C SER A 57 -10.32 -11.64 5.77
N LYS A 58 -10.12 -10.44 5.21
CA LYS A 58 -9.56 -10.28 3.86
C LYS A 58 -8.08 -10.68 3.82
N MET A 59 -7.32 -10.30 4.84
CA MET A 59 -5.91 -10.67 4.98
C MET A 59 -5.77 -12.19 5.10
N ASP A 60 -6.62 -12.81 5.90
CA ASP A 60 -6.66 -14.26 6.10
C ASP A 60 -6.98 -15.03 4.81
N ARG A 61 -8.01 -14.59 4.07
CA ARG A 61 -8.30 -15.14 2.72
C ARG A 61 -7.13 -14.98 1.76
N PHE A 62 -6.44 -13.84 1.80
CA PHE A 62 -5.30 -13.57 0.94
C PHE A 62 -4.13 -14.52 1.27
N ILE A 63 -3.78 -14.64 2.55
CA ILE A 63 -2.72 -15.54 3.04
C ILE A 63 -3.07 -16.99 2.69
N THR A 64 -4.30 -17.43 2.94
CA THR A 64 -4.78 -18.77 2.62
C THR A 64 -4.69 -19.07 1.11
N LYS A 65 -5.08 -18.11 0.26
CA LYS A 65 -5.00 -18.25 -1.20
C LYS A 65 -3.55 -18.36 -1.71
N HIS A 66 -2.60 -17.75 -0.98
CA HIS A 66 -1.20 -17.69 -1.37
C HIS A 66 -0.27 -18.57 -0.53
N LYS A 67 -0.80 -19.46 0.31
CA LYS A 67 -0.05 -20.34 1.23
C LYS A 67 1.02 -21.21 0.55
N THR A 68 0.89 -21.45 -0.75
CA THR A 68 1.85 -22.24 -1.54
C THR A 68 3.17 -21.49 -1.76
N LYS A 69 3.18 -20.16 -1.72
CA LYS A 69 4.40 -19.36 -1.79
C LYS A 69 5.10 -19.38 -0.43
N PRO A 70 6.42 -19.61 -0.37
CA PRO A 70 7.10 -19.78 0.91
C PRO A 70 6.92 -18.57 1.83
N VAL A 71 6.97 -17.34 1.29
CA VAL A 71 6.79 -16.09 2.06
C VAL A 71 5.47 -16.03 2.85
N PHE A 72 4.41 -16.66 2.35
CA PHE A 72 3.09 -16.67 3.00
C PHE A 72 2.82 -17.96 3.80
N ALA A 73 3.71 -18.95 3.73
CA ALA A 73 3.55 -20.22 4.45
C ALA A 73 3.65 -20.03 5.97
N TYR A 74 4.57 -19.20 6.44
CA TYR A 74 4.72 -18.94 7.87
C TYR A 74 3.55 -18.14 8.47
N PRO A 75 3.13 -16.99 7.89
CA PRO A 75 1.94 -16.28 8.37
C PRO A 75 0.68 -17.15 8.39
N TYR A 76 0.54 -18.07 7.41
CA TYR A 76 -0.56 -19.04 7.39
C TYR A 76 -0.48 -20.03 8.55
N ALA A 77 0.69 -20.63 8.77
CA ALA A 77 0.92 -21.62 9.81
C ALA A 77 0.76 -21.04 11.22
N VAL A 78 1.13 -19.78 11.44
CA VAL A 78 0.91 -19.07 12.72
C VAL A 78 -0.58 -18.95 13.05
N ALA A 79 -1.43 -18.76 12.04
CA ALA A 79 -2.86 -18.56 12.23
C ALA A 79 -3.68 -19.86 12.29
N HIS A 80 -3.23 -20.95 11.65
CA HIS A 80 -4.05 -22.16 11.46
C HIS A 80 -3.41 -23.47 11.91
N GLU A 81 -2.09 -23.50 12.13
CA GLU A 81 -1.34 -24.74 12.25
C GLU A 81 -0.58 -24.81 13.57
N THR A 82 -0.07 -26.01 13.87
CA THR A 82 0.63 -26.28 15.12
C THR A 82 2.03 -25.66 15.15
N VAL A 83 2.62 -25.52 16.34
CA VAL A 83 4.00 -25.01 16.52
C VAL A 83 5.03 -25.84 15.72
N THR A 84 4.77 -27.13 15.52
CA THR A 84 5.61 -28.02 14.70
C THR A 84 5.60 -27.64 13.23
N GLU A 85 4.42 -27.32 12.70
CA GLU A 85 4.22 -26.90 11.30
C GLU A 85 4.71 -25.47 11.06
N GLN A 86 4.65 -24.60 12.08
CA GLN A 86 5.28 -23.29 12.06
C GLN A 86 6.80 -23.39 11.88
N LYS A 87 7.47 -24.31 12.59
CA LYS A 87 8.92 -24.53 12.41
C LYS A 87 9.25 -25.04 11.00
N LEU A 88 8.45 -25.97 10.47
CA LEU A 88 8.62 -26.49 9.12
C LEU A 88 8.43 -25.42 8.04
N SER A 89 7.44 -24.53 8.20
CA SER A 89 7.21 -23.44 7.25
C SER A 89 8.35 -22.41 7.25
N VAL A 90 8.91 -22.06 8.42
CA VAL A 90 10.13 -21.23 8.49
C VAL A 90 11.31 -21.91 7.82
N GLN A 91 11.52 -23.21 8.06
CA GLN A 91 12.62 -23.95 7.44
C GLN A 91 12.49 -24.00 5.92
N LYS A 92 11.26 -24.10 5.40
CA LYS A 92 10.95 -24.06 3.96
C LYS A 92 11.21 -22.68 3.34
N ILE A 93 10.97 -21.59 4.07
CA ILE A 93 11.34 -20.24 3.64
C ILE A 93 12.85 -20.11 3.55
N LEU A 94 13.57 -20.51 4.60
CA LEU A 94 15.03 -20.43 4.67
C LEU A 94 15.71 -21.28 3.58
N SER A 95 15.15 -22.43 3.21
CA SER A 95 15.70 -23.26 2.14
C SER A 95 15.37 -22.71 0.75
N SER A 96 14.21 -22.07 0.56
CA SER A 96 13.78 -21.53 -0.73
C SER A 96 14.44 -20.20 -1.10
N TYR A 97 14.93 -19.45 -0.10
CA TYR A 97 15.56 -18.14 -0.26
C TYR A 97 17.02 -18.09 0.18
N LYS A 98 17.64 -19.24 0.45
CA LYS A 98 19.10 -19.32 0.59
C LYS A 98 19.71 -19.06 -0.80
N GLN A 99 20.26 -17.86 -0.98
CA GLN A 99 21.21 -17.58 -2.06
C GLN A 99 22.51 -18.33 -1.83
#